data_AF-A0AAW4Z680-F1
#
_entry.id   AF-A0AAW4Z680-F1
#
_cell.length_a   1.000
_cell.length_b   1.000
_cell.length_c   1.000
_cell.angle_alpha   90.00
_cell.angle_beta   90.00
_cell.angle_gamma   90.00
#
_symmetry.space_group_name_H-M   'P 1'
#
loop_
_entity.id
_entity.type
_entity.pdbx_description
1 polymer ?
#
loop_
_entity_poly.entity_id
_entity_poly.type
_entity_poly.pdbx_seq_one_letter_code
_entity_poly.pdbx_strand_id
1 'polypeptide(L)' 'MEYYNNILCVTCEELTSGDNPVMKYITLYQNVRRGNIESINRGGGEGNVALYSYSSLPEKYKKRWVERHGEPEKQMRE' A
#
# COMPACT_ATOMS: atom_id res chain seq x y z
N MET A 1 -2.23 -5.43 -5.47
CA MET A 1 -1.91 -5.95 -4.14
C MET A 1 -1.31 -7.32 -4.40
N GLU A 2 -0.25 -7.70 -3.69
CA GLU A 2 0.44 -8.97 -3.91
C GLU A 2 0.99 -9.53 -2.60
N TYR A 3 1.19 -10.86 -2.54
CA TYR A 3 1.94 -11.47 -1.45
C TYR A 3 3.43 -11.48 -1.78
N TYR A 4 4.22 -10.83 -0.95
CA TYR A 4 5.68 -10.88 -1.02
C TYR A 4 6.21 -11.39 0.32
N ASN A 5 6.96 -12.51 0.30
CA ASN A 5 7.46 -13.18 1.51
C ASN A 5 6.36 -13.46 2.55
N ASN A 6 5.17 -13.90 2.10
CA ASN A 6 4.00 -14.17 2.94
C ASN A 6 3.40 -12.91 3.63
N ILE A 7 3.79 -11.72 3.19
CA ILE A 7 3.25 -10.43 3.65
C ILE A 7 2.38 -9.84 2.56
N LEU A 8 1.16 -9.44 2.93
CA LEU A 8 0.24 -8.73 2.03
C LEU A 8 0.77 -7.31 1.77
N CYS A 9 1.14 -7.05 0.52
CA CYS A 9 1.78 -5.82 0.10
C CYS A 9 0.91 -5.01 -0.87
N VAL A 10 0.97 -3.69 -0.73
CA VAL A 10 0.38 -2.71 -1.65
C VAL A 10 1.47 -1.87 -2.30
N THR A 11 1.27 -1.49 -3.55
CA THR A 11 2.26 -0.67 -4.26
C THR A 11 2.03 0.82 -3.99
N CYS A 12 3.04 1.64 -4.30
CA CYS A 12 2.90 3.10 -4.27
C CYS A 12 1.77 3.58 -5.18
N GLU A 13 1.65 2.99 -6.37
CA GLU A 13 0.64 3.37 -7.36
C GLU A 13 -0.77 3.12 -6.83
N GLU A 14 -1.02 1.95 -6.26
CA GLU A 14 -2.34 1.61 -5.72
C GLU A 14 -2.79 2.53 -4.59
N LEU A 15 -1.85 3.02 -3.77
CA LEU A 15 -2.16 3.91 -2.67
C LEU A 15 -2.37 5.37 -3.11
N THR A 16 -1.70 5.79 -4.18
CA THR A 16 -1.48 7.22 -4.46
C THR A 16 -1.96 7.71 -5.81
N SER A 17 -2.23 6.79 -6.74
CA SER A 17 -2.70 7.12 -8.09
C SER A 17 -4.22 7.27 -8.16
N GLY A 18 -4.68 7.89 -9.25
CA GLY A 18 -6.09 8.16 -9.53
C GLY A 18 -6.58 9.52 -9.02
N ASP A 19 -7.79 9.89 -9.43
CA ASP A 19 -8.43 11.17 -9.07
C ASP A 19 -8.78 11.23 -7.57
N ASN A 20 -9.16 10.08 -7.02
CA ASN A 20 -9.40 9.89 -5.60
C ASN A 20 -8.45 8.79 -5.09
N PRO A 21 -7.25 9.14 -4.60
CA PRO A 21 -6.29 8.18 -4.05
C PRO A 21 -6.55 7.88 -2.56
N VAL A 22 -6.16 6.69 -2.09
CA VAL A 22 -6.27 6.30 -0.66
C VAL A 22 -5.52 7.30 0.22
N MET A 23 -4.32 7.69 -0.22
CA MET A 23 -3.55 8.78 0.36
C MET A 23 -2.68 9.48 -0.70
N LYS A 24 -2.30 10.73 -0.43
CA LYS A 24 -1.34 11.44 -1.30
C LYS A 24 0.06 10.82 -1.17
N TYR A 25 0.85 10.88 -2.25
CA TYR A 25 2.25 10.43 -2.25
C TYR A 25 3.09 11.03 -1.11
N ILE A 26 3.01 12.35 -0.89
CA ILE A 26 3.76 13.01 0.19
C ILE A 26 3.38 12.46 1.57
N THR A 27 2.13 12.06 1.76
CA THR A 27 1.63 11.48 3.01
C THR A 27 2.20 10.08 3.21
N LEU A 28 2.23 9.26 2.16
CA LEU A 28 2.87 7.94 2.19
C LEU A 28 4.35 8.08 2.56
N TYR A 29 5.08 8.94 1.86
CA TYR A 29 6.50 9.20 2.11
C TYR A 29 6.79 9.59 3.57
N GLN A 30 5.99 10.50 4.14
CA GLN A 30 6.17 10.92 5.54
C GLN A 30 5.86 9.80 6.54
N ASN A 31 4.85 8.98 6.29
CA ASN A 31 4.53 7.84 7.16
C ASN A 31 5.64 6.79 7.12
N VAL A 32 6.19 6.50 5.95
CA VAL A 32 7.32 5.57 5.78
C VAL A 32 8.57 6.13 6.49
N ARG A 33 8.90 7.41 6.26
CA ARG A 33 10.05 8.06 6.91
C ARG A 33 9.95 8.08 8.45
N ARG A 34 8.74 8.16 8.99
CA ARG A 34 8.48 8.13 10.44
C ARG A 34 8.39 6.72 11.02
N GLY A 35 8.39 5.67 10.18
CA GLY A 35 8.25 4.29 10.62
C GLY A 35 6.81 3.84 10.91
N ASN A 36 5.81 4.62 10.49
CA ASN A 36 4.39 4.27 10.67
C ASN A 36 3.91 3.24 9.62
N ILE A 37 4.51 3.26 8.43
CA ILE A 37 4.22 2.31 7.35
C ILE A 37 5.53 1.61 7.02
N GLU A 38 5.49 0.29 7.02
CA GLU A 38 6.64 -0.55 6.74
C GLU A 38 6.84 -0.69 5.23
N SER A 39 8.03 -0.35 4.75
CA SER A 39 8.47 -0.61 3.37
C SER A 39 9.13 -1.98 3.33
N ILE A 40 8.46 -2.94 2.70
CA ILE A 40 8.94 -4.32 2.54
C ILE A 40 9.96 -4.40 1.42
N ASN A 41 9.74 -3.63 0.35
CA ASN A 41 10.69 -3.45 -0.74
C ASN A 41 10.81 -1.96 -1.03
N ARG A 42 12.04 -1.44 -1.05
CA ARG A 42 12.32 -0.02 -1.33
C ARG A 42 12.09 0.35 -2.79
N GLY A 43 11.95 -0.62 -3.69
CA GLY A 43 12.06 -0.41 -5.12
C GLY A 43 13.51 -0.07 -5.52
N GLY A 44 13.74 0.22 -6.81
CA GLY A 44 15.10 0.55 -7.26
C GLY A 44 15.31 0.78 -8.75
N GLY A 45 14.25 0.80 -9.57
CA GLY A 45 14.37 0.82 -11.04
C GLY A 45 14.34 -0.59 -11.64
N GLU A 46 14.49 -0.68 -12.97
CA GLU A 46 14.49 -1.96 -13.73
C GLU A 46 13.27 -2.86 -13.48
N GLY A 47 12.08 -2.25 -13.34
CA GLY A 47 10.84 -2.99 -13.07
C GLY A 47 10.62 -3.37 -11.61
N ASN A 48 11.53 -3.01 -10.70
CA ASN A 48 11.34 -3.19 -9.26
C ASN A 48 10.46 -2.08 -8.68
N VAL A 49 9.34 -2.46 -8.05
CA VAL A 49 8.35 -1.54 -7.47
C VAL A 49 8.53 -1.45 -5.95
N ALA A 50 8.19 -0.29 -5.38
CA ALA A 50 8.14 -0.15 -3.93
C ALA A 50 6.90 -0.85 -3.36
N LEU A 51 7.12 -1.73 -2.37
CA LEU A 51 6.08 -2.49 -1.69
C LEU A 51 5.96 -2.06 -0.23
N TYR A 52 4.73 -1.87 0.21
CA TYR A 52 4.38 -1.47 1.58
C TYR A 52 3.48 -2.51 2.22
N SER A 53 3.73 -2.81 3.49
CA SER A 53 2.92 -3.76 4.24
C SER A 53 1.51 -3.20 4.48
N TYR A 54 0.49 -3.90 3.98
CA TYR A 54 -0.91 -3.51 4.21
C TYR A 54 -1.26 -3.50 5.71
N SER A 55 -0.73 -4.47 6.48
CA SER A 55 -0.99 -4.57 7.92
C SER A 55 -0.42 -3.39 8.71
N SER A 56 0.66 -2.77 8.23
CA SER A 56 1.27 -1.57 8.83
C SER A 56 0.49 -0.28 8.56
N LEU A 57 -0.45 -0.27 7.60
CA LEU A 57 -1.18 0.94 7.26
C LEU A 57 -2.00 1.46 8.47
N PRO A 58 -1.97 2.78 8.74
CA PRO A 58 -2.87 3.37 9.71
C PRO A 58 -4.33 3.06 9.40
N GLU A 59 -5.13 2.80 10.43
CA GLU A 59 -6.50 2.29 10.30
C GLU A 59 -7.41 3.12 9.37
N LYS A 60 -7.25 4.45 9.41
CA LYS A 60 -7.98 5.36 8.51
C LYS A 60 -7.73 5.09 7.02
N TYR A 61 -6.56 4.60 6.65
CA TYR A 61 -6.21 4.29 5.26
C TYR A 61 -6.65 2.87 4.87
N LYS A 62 -6.65 1.92 5.81
CA LYS A 62 -7.26 0.60 5.59
C LYS A 62 -8.76 0.71 5.30
N LYS A 63 -9.49 1.52 6.09
CA LYS A 63 -10.91 1.80 5.84
C LYS A 63 -11.14 2.42 4.46
N ARG A 64 -10.36 3.44 4.09
CA ARG A 64 -10.44 4.06 2.75
C ARG A 64 -10.10 3.08 1.63
N TRP A 65 -9.18 2.15 1.86
CA TRP A 65 -8.89 1.08 0.92
C TRP A 65 -10.12 0.21 0.70
N VAL A 66 -10.70 -0.31 1.79
CA VAL A 66 -11.90 -1.17 1.75
C VAL A 66 -13.07 -0.48 1.05
N GLU A 67 -13.30 0.80 1.34
CA GLU A 67 -14.37 1.58 0.71
C GLU A 67 -14.21 1.71 -0.82
N ARG A 68 -12.98 1.62 -1.35
CA ARG A 68 -12.68 1.88 -2.78
C ARG A 68 -12.41 0.63 -3.58
N HIS A 69 -11.72 -0.32 -2.96
CA HIS A 69 -11.19 -1.53 -3.59
C HIS A 69 -11.84 -2.80 -3.04
N GLY A 70 -12.64 -2.69 -1.97
CA GLY A 70 -13.24 -3.82 -1.27
C GLY A 70 -12.32 -4.47 -0.24
N GLU A 71 -12.82 -5.52 0.39
CA GLU A 71 -12.07 -6.30 1.38
C GLU A 71 -10.83 -6.95 0.71
N PRO A 72 -9.61 -6.78 1.27
CA PRO A 72 -8.39 -7.35 0.72
C PRO A 72 -8.47 -8.87 0.53
N GLU A 73 -9.16 -9.57 1.44
CA GLU A 73 -9.37 -11.02 1.38
C GLU A 73 -10.19 -11.46 0.17
N LYS A 74 -11.10 -10.60 -0.31
CA LYS A 74 -11.90 -10.87 -1.51
C LYS A 74 -11.08 -10.64 -2.77
N GLN A 75 -10.24 -9.60 -2.79
CA GLN A 75 -9.33 -9.32 -3.91
C GLN A 75 -8.28 -10.40 -4.15
N MET A 76 -8.04 -11.28 -3.17
CA MET A 76 -7.06 -12.38 -3.25
C MET A 76 -7.69 -13.74 -3.61
N ARG A 77 -9.02 -13.83 -3.70
CA ARG A 77 -9.76 -15.06 -4.01
C ARG A 77 -10.27 -15.14 -5.46
N GLU A 78 -10.13 -14.07 -6.23
CA GLU A 78 -10.45 -13.97 -7.66
C GLU A 78 -9.17 -13.95 -8.50
#